data_AF-A0A937ZPX9-F1
#
_entry.id   AF-A0A937ZPX9-F1
#
_cell.length_a   1.000
_cell.length_b   1.000
_cell.length_c   1.000
_cell.angle_alpha   90.00
_cell.angle_beta   90.00
_cell.angle_gamma   90.00
#
_symmetry.space_group_name_H-M   'P 1'
#
loop_
_entity.id
_entity.type
_entity.pdbx_description
1 polymer ?
#
loop_
_entity_poly.entity_id
_entity_poly.type
_entity_poly.pdbx_seq_one_letter_code
_entity_poly.pdbx_strand_id
1 'polypeptide(L)' 'MMMIRVTLLIVLLAGAAGVAQQPPAIDTAQIGPQVGATVPPVAGVDQTGTPRTLSSVSGPKGAMLVFFRSADW' A
#
# COMPACT_ATOMS: atom_id res chain seq x y z
N MET A 1 -4.26 26.83 -45.60
CA MET A 1 -4.45 27.44 -44.27
C MET A 1 -5.41 26.64 -43.37
N MET A 2 -6.64 26.35 -43.81
CA MET A 2 -7.65 25.59 -43.03
C MET A 2 -7.17 24.18 -42.63
N MET A 3 -6.61 23.41 -43.57
CA MET A 3 -6.20 22.01 -43.34
C MET A 3 -5.04 21.88 -42.33
N ILE A 4 -4.08 22.81 -42.33
CA ILE A 4 -2.95 22.83 -41.39
C ILE A 4 -3.42 23.05 -39.94
N ARG A 5 -4.45 23.89 -39.74
CA ARG A 5 -5.05 24.14 -38.42
C ARG A 5 -5.79 22.92 -37.89
N VAL A 6 -6.47 22.17 -38.77
CA VAL A 6 -7.16 20.93 -38.41
C VAL A 6 -6.17 19.83 -38.02
N THR A 7 -5.08 19.67 -38.77
CA THR A 7 -4.02 18.70 -38.43
C THR A 7 -3.33 19.04 -37.10
N LEU A 8 -3.04 20.33 -36.84
CA LEU A 8 -2.49 20.78 -35.57
C LEU A 8 -3.44 20.49 -34.39
N LEU A 9 -4.76 20.69 -34.57
CA LEU A 9 -5.76 20.38 -33.54
C LEU A 9 -5.81 18.89 -33.20
N ILE A 10 -5.75 18.02 -34.21
CA ILE A 10 -5.80 16.56 -34.01
C ILE A 10 -4.56 16.06 -33.26
N VAL A 11 -3.38 16.59 -33.58
CA VAL A 11 -2.13 16.25 -32.86
C VAL A 11 -2.18 16.73 -31.41
N LEU A 12 -2.77 17.90 -31.14
CA LEU A 12 -2.92 18.42 -29.78
C LEU A 12 -3.90 17.57 -28.93
N LEU A 13 -5.01 17.10 -29.52
CA LEU A 13 -5.97 16.25 -28.82
C LEU A 13 -5.43 14.83 -28.56
N ALA A 14 -4.56 14.31 -29.42
CA ALA A 14 -3.96 12.98 -29.23
C ALA A 14 -2.90 12.94 -28.10
N GLY A 15 -2.26 14.07 -27.77
CA GLY A 15 -1.27 14.15 -26.70
C GLY A 15 -1.84 14.09 -25.28
N ALA A 16 -3.13 14.43 -25.09
CA ALA A 16 -3.75 14.48 -23.77
C ALA A 16 -4.16 13.10 -23.21
N ALA A 17 -4.31 12.08 -24.06
CA ALA A 17 -4.75 10.74 -23.67
C ALA A 17 -3.61 9.85 -23.11
N GLY A 18 -2.36 10.29 -23.22
CA GLY A 18 -1.17 9.49 -22.85
C GLY A 18 -0.51 9.87 -21.52
N VAL A 19 -1.06 10.83 -20.75
CA VAL A 19 -0.48 11.17 -19.45
C VAL A 19 -0.81 10.07 -18.45
N ALA A 20 0.17 9.21 -18.15
CA ALA A 20 0.04 8.24 -17.08
C ALA A 20 -0.25 9.00 -15.78
N GLN A 21 -1.43 8.75 -15.20
CA GLN A 21 -1.77 9.33 -13.90
C GLN A 21 -0.84 8.72 -12.85
N GLN A 22 0.01 9.56 -12.26
CA GLN A 22 0.80 9.16 -11.11
C GLN A 22 -0.17 8.73 -10.01
N PRO A 23 0.01 7.53 -9.40
CA PRO A 23 -0.76 7.14 -8.25
C PRO A 23 -0.66 8.23 -7.17
N PRO A 24 -1.75 8.51 -6.42
CA PRO A 24 -1.67 9.43 -5.31
C PRO A 24 -0.59 8.98 -4.33
N ALA A 25 0.19 9.94 -3.82
CA ALA A 25 1.15 9.67 -2.77
C ALA A 25 0.39 9.15 -1.53
N ILE A 26 0.83 8.00 -1.02
CA ILE A 26 0.26 7.41 0.18
C ILE A 26 1.06 7.93 1.37
N ASP A 27 0.39 8.64 2.29
CA ASP A 27 0.98 9.00 3.58
C ASP A 27 0.99 7.77 4.49
N THR A 28 2.16 7.16 4.65
CA THR A 28 2.34 5.96 5.47
C THR A 28 2.17 6.22 6.96
N ALA A 29 2.27 7.48 7.44
CA ALA A 29 2.05 7.81 8.84
C ALA A 29 0.57 7.64 9.24
N GLN A 30 -0.35 7.76 8.28
CA GLN A 30 -1.78 7.57 8.49
C GLN A 30 -2.22 6.10 8.35
N ILE A 31 -1.30 5.18 8.03
CA ILE A 31 -1.61 3.78 7.79
C ILE A 31 -1.38 2.96 9.06
N GLY A 32 -2.43 2.27 9.49
CA GLY A 32 -2.39 1.31 10.59
C GLY A 32 -2.74 1.92 11.95
N PRO A 33 -2.66 1.09 13.02
CA PRO A 33 -2.96 1.53 14.38
C PRO A 33 -2.01 2.65 14.83
N GLN A 34 -2.58 3.75 15.32
CA GLN A 34 -1.83 4.89 15.82
C GLN A 34 -1.27 4.60 17.23
N VAL A 35 -0.23 5.32 17.63
CA VAL A 35 0.34 5.18 19.00
C VAL A 35 -0.74 5.46 20.04
N GLY A 36 -0.87 4.55 21.02
CA GLY A 36 -1.89 4.60 22.06
C GLY A 36 -3.23 3.96 21.66
N ALA A 37 -3.44 3.63 20.38
CA ALA A 37 -4.58 2.85 19.96
C ALA A 37 -4.39 1.37 20.31
N THR A 38 -5.50 0.69 20.63
CA THR A 38 -5.50 -0.76 20.82
C THR A 38 -5.18 -1.46 19.51
N VAL A 39 -4.21 -2.37 19.54
CA VAL A 39 -3.87 -3.21 18.38
C VAL A 39 -5.07 -4.10 18.02
N PRO A 40 -5.48 -4.19 16.74
CA PRO A 40 -6.53 -5.11 16.32
C PRO A 40 -6.20 -6.57 16.67
N PRO A 41 -7.21 -7.44 16.82
CA PRO A 41 -6.97 -8.87 16.99
C PRO A 41 -6.13 -9.42 15.84
N VAL A 42 -5.04 -10.11 16.19
CA VAL A 42 -4.19 -10.84 15.22
C VAL A 42 -4.23 -12.31 15.58
N ALA A 43 -4.50 -13.13 14.57
CA ALA A 43 -4.43 -14.58 14.66
C ALA A 43 -3.90 -15.15 13.34
N GLY A 44 -3.18 -16.27 13.42
CA GLY A 44 -2.60 -16.94 12.27
C GLY A 44 -2.03 -18.30 12.65
N VAL A 45 -1.45 -18.98 11.67
CA VAL A 45 -0.74 -20.25 11.87
C VAL A 45 0.74 -19.97 11.63
N ASP A 46 1.59 -20.39 12.58
CA ASP A 46 3.03 -20.21 12.44
C ASP A 46 3.66 -21.25 11.49
N GLN A 47 4.97 -21.17 11.28
CA GLN A 47 5.71 -22.03 10.37
C GLN A 47 5.67 -23.52 10.73
N THR A 48 5.26 -23.87 11.95
CA THR A 48 5.14 -25.26 12.43
C THR A 48 3.72 -25.79 12.32
N GLY A 49 2.76 -24.98 11.84
CA GLY A 49 1.35 -25.34 11.85
C GLY A 49 0.65 -25.00 13.16
N THR A 50 1.31 -24.31 14.10
CA THR A 50 0.74 -24.00 15.41
C THR A 50 -0.11 -22.73 15.33
N PRO A 51 -1.37 -22.76 15.80
CA PRO A 51 -2.19 -21.55 15.90
C PRO A 51 -1.57 -20.54 16.88
N ARG A 52 -1.48 -19.29 16.46
CA ARG A 52 -1.01 -18.15 17.26
C ARG A 52 -2.03 -17.04 17.29
N THR A 53 -2.08 -16.36 18.42
CA THR A 53 -2.83 -15.12 18.65
C THR A 53 -1.88 -14.03 19.14
N LEU A 54 -2.29 -12.76 19.07
CA LEU A 54 -1.55 -11.64 19.67
C LEU A 54 -1.18 -11.88 21.13
N SER A 55 -2.09 -12.45 21.93
CA SER A 55 -1.84 -12.77 23.34
C SER A 55 -0.77 -13.85 23.50
N SER A 56 -0.76 -14.88 22.63
CA SER A 56 0.20 -15.98 22.72
C SER A 56 1.64 -15.58 22.38
N VAL A 57 1.83 -14.49 21.62
CA VAL A 57 3.15 -13.99 21.20
C VAL A 57 3.61 -12.78 22.02
N SER A 58 2.73 -12.22 22.86
CA SER A 58 3.05 -11.09 23.73
C SER A 58 3.83 -11.54 24.96
N GLY A 59 4.92 -10.84 25.26
CA GLY A 59 5.69 -11.02 26.49
C GLY A 59 5.53 -9.85 27.47
N PRO A 60 6.24 -9.87 28.61
CA PRO A 60 6.23 -8.77 29.59
C PRO A 60 6.67 -7.41 29.04
N LYS A 61 7.38 -7.40 27.90
CA LYS A 61 7.85 -6.21 27.19
C LYS A 61 7.00 -5.89 25.95
N GLY A 62 5.88 -6.57 25.77
CA GLY A 62 5.04 -6.46 24.57
C GLY A 62 5.42 -7.45 23.46
N ALA A 63 4.93 -7.17 22.26
CA ALA A 63 5.18 -7.92 21.03
C ALA A 63 5.53 -6.95 19.89
N MET A 64 6.34 -7.42 18.95
CA MET A 64 6.62 -6.73 17.69
C MET A 64 5.89 -7.46 16.55
N LEU A 65 5.06 -6.73 15.81
CA LEU A 65 4.36 -7.24 14.63
C LEU A 65 5.02 -6.64 13.38
N VAL A 66 5.56 -7.49 12.51
CA VAL A 66 6.23 -7.07 11.27
C VAL A 66 5.45 -7.62 10.08
N PHE A 67 5.00 -6.71 9.21
CA PHE A 67 4.32 -7.06 7.96
C PHE A 67 5.31 -6.95 6.81
N PHE A 68 5.54 -8.05 6.10
CA PHE A 68 6.41 -8.11 4.93
C PHE A 68 5.75 -8.95 3.84
N ARG A 69 6.01 -8.62 2.58
CA ARG A 69 5.45 -9.35 1.43
C ARG A 69 6.19 -10.66 1.17
N SER A 70 7.50 -10.61 1.30
CA SER A 70 8.42 -11.71 1.07
C SER A 70 9.68 -11.45 1.90
N ALA A 71 10.23 -12.51 2.46
CA ALA A 71 11.53 -12.50 3.11
C ALA A 71 12.33 -13.67 2.53
N ASP A 72 13.56 -13.43 2.11
CA ASP A 72 14.56 -14.47 1.92
C ASP A 72 15.22 -14.61 3.29
N TRP A 73 14.82 -15.63 4.03
CA TRP A 73 15.21 -15.86 5.42
C TRP A 73 15.84 -17.23 5.56
#